data_AF-A0A7Y6QUF3-F1
#
_entry.id   AF-A0A7Y6QUF3-F1
#
_cell.length_a   1.000
_cell.length_b   1.000
_cell.length_c   1.000
_cell.angle_alpha   90.00
_cell.angle_beta   90.00
_cell.angle_gamma   90.00
#
_symmetry.space_group_name_H-M   'P 1'
#
loop_
_entity.id
_entity.type
_entity.pdbx_description
1 polymer ?
#
loop_
_entity_poly.entity_id
_entity_poly.type
_entity_poly.pdbx_seq_one_letter_code
_entity_poly.pdbx_strand_id
1 'polypeptide(L)'
;MKLKSITIVAGLLIAQSAFALSQCPGDVKECGPNPFYILVVGFSQVCSETYPERSSNYKTALAKMVAENPKAYAKVDADVDFQIKLNDLKREVRRLPIGELETECTRLLSNAPDRQ
;
A
#
# COMPACT_ATOMS: atom_id res chain seq x y z
N MET A 1 -17.24 44.25 -1.69
CA MET A 1 -16.03 43.76 -1.00
C MET A 1 -16.46 42.70 0.02
N LYS A 2 -16.45 41.41 -0.36
CA LYS A 2 -16.70 40.26 0.52
C LYS A 2 -15.88 39.07 0.01
N LEU A 3 -15.12 38.49 0.95
CA LEU A 3 -14.34 37.25 0.86
C LEU A 3 -15.14 36.10 0.22
N LYS A 4 -14.45 35.17 -0.45
CA LYS A 4 -14.03 33.89 0.18
C LYS A 4 -13.23 33.04 -0.82
N SER A 5 -11.95 32.92 -0.53
CA SER A 5 -11.03 31.92 -1.06
C SER A 5 -11.60 30.52 -0.84
N ILE A 6 -12.12 29.91 -1.90
CA ILE A 6 -12.44 28.47 -1.94
C ILE A 6 -11.50 27.86 -2.96
N THR A 7 -10.28 27.62 -2.54
CA THR A 7 -9.33 26.76 -3.24
C THR A 7 -8.33 26.31 -2.19
N ILE A 8 -7.84 25.08 -2.29
CA ILE A 8 -6.93 24.41 -1.34
C ILE A 8 -7.65 23.56 -0.27
N VAL A 9 -8.34 22.50 -0.70
CA VAL A 9 -8.54 21.29 0.15
C VAL A 9 -8.26 19.98 -0.61
N ALA A 10 -7.85 20.02 -1.89
CA ALA A 10 -7.52 18.80 -2.64
C ALA A 10 -6.03 18.38 -2.53
N GLY A 11 -5.15 19.26 -2.04
CA GLY A 11 -3.70 18.99 -1.98
C GLY A 11 -3.24 18.19 -0.77
N LEU A 12 -4.10 17.94 0.23
CA LEU A 12 -3.66 17.39 1.52
C LEU A 12 -3.65 15.85 1.58
N LEU A 13 -4.27 15.16 0.63
CA LEU A 13 -4.41 13.69 0.65
C LEU A 13 -3.30 12.96 -0.13
N ILE A 14 -2.66 13.61 -1.09
CA ILE A 14 -1.63 12.99 -1.95
C ILE A 14 -0.26 12.91 -1.24
N ALA A 15 -0.08 13.72 -0.19
CA ALA A 15 1.12 13.75 0.63
C ALA A 15 1.34 12.44 1.43
N GLN A 16 0.27 11.81 1.93
CA GLN A 16 0.39 10.86 3.04
C GLN A 16 1.04 9.51 2.68
N SER A 17 1.08 9.14 1.40
CA SER A 17 1.71 7.89 0.95
C SER A 17 3.23 8.00 0.76
N ALA A 18 3.77 9.21 0.52
CA ALA A 18 5.22 9.43 0.52
C ALA A 18 5.78 9.52 1.95
N PHE A 19 5.00 10.09 2.89
CA PHE A 19 5.37 10.16 4.32
C PHE A 19 5.40 8.80 5.03
N ALA A 20 4.87 7.74 4.42
CA ALA A 20 4.94 6.38 4.92
C ALA A 20 6.31 5.73 4.69
N LEU A 21 6.97 6.06 3.57
CA LEU A 21 8.30 5.57 3.20
C LEU A 21 9.42 6.54 3.63
N SER A 22 9.09 7.83 3.87
CA SER A 22 10.05 8.85 4.31
C SER A 22 10.11 9.05 5.85
N GLN A 23 9.45 8.19 6.63
CA GLN A 23 9.42 8.31 8.09
C GLN A 23 10.71 7.87 8.80
N CYS A 24 11.78 7.67 8.04
CA CYS A 24 13.11 7.52 8.58
C CYS A 24 13.77 8.89 8.59
N PRO A 25 14.03 9.44 9.78
CA PRO A 25 14.92 10.58 9.92
C PRO A 25 16.22 10.28 9.15
N GLY A 26 16.78 11.27 8.45
CA GLY A 26 17.94 11.07 7.56
C GLY A 26 19.21 10.55 8.25
N ASP A 27 19.23 10.58 9.58
CA ASP A 27 20.23 10.10 10.52
C ASP A 27 20.02 8.64 10.98
N VAL A 28 18.89 8.00 10.61
CA VAL A 28 18.59 6.61 10.94
C VAL A 28 19.08 5.69 9.82
N LYS A 29 20.15 4.93 10.10
CA LYS A 29 20.72 3.94 9.17
C LYS A 29 19.77 2.80 8.79
N GLU A 30 18.80 2.48 9.65
CA GLU A 30 17.84 1.40 9.42
C GLU A 30 16.43 1.79 9.83
N CYS A 31 15.55 1.88 8.85
CA CYS A 31 14.12 2.00 9.07
C CYS A 31 13.56 0.76 9.79
N GLY A 32 12.81 0.99 10.86
CA GLY A 32 12.00 -0.07 11.47
C GLY A 32 10.92 -0.60 10.52
N PRO A 33 10.13 -1.61 10.94
CA PRO A 33 9.12 -2.22 10.09
C PRO A 33 8.11 -1.19 9.57
N ASN A 34 7.74 -1.29 8.29
CA ASN A 34 6.80 -0.37 7.64
C ASN A 34 5.43 -0.51 8.32
N PRO A 35 4.84 0.54 8.92
CA PRO A 35 3.55 0.43 9.58
C PRO A 35 2.38 0.14 8.61
N PHE A 36 2.59 0.36 7.31
CA PHE A 36 1.61 0.15 6.24
C PHE A 36 1.76 -1.18 5.51
N TYR A 37 2.63 -2.08 5.99
CA TYR A 37 2.87 -3.40 5.39
C TYR A 37 1.57 -4.17 5.09
N ILE A 38 0.59 -4.06 6.00
CA ILE A 38 -0.71 -4.72 5.88
C ILE A 38 -1.54 -4.20 4.72
N LEU A 39 -1.42 -2.90 4.38
CA LEU A 39 -2.09 -2.31 3.23
C LEU A 39 -1.61 -2.97 1.95
N VAL A 40 -0.30 -3.10 1.78
CA VAL A 40 0.30 -3.70 0.58
C VAL A 40 -0.14 -5.15 0.42
N VAL A 41 -0.07 -5.94 1.50
CA VAL A 41 -0.51 -7.34 1.47
C VAL A 41 -2.02 -7.46 1.19
N GLY A 42 -2.84 -6.66 1.86
CA GLY A 42 -4.29 -6.68 1.72
C GLY A 42 -4.76 -6.32 0.31
N PHE A 43 -4.25 -5.22 -0.25
CA PHE A 43 -4.57 -4.84 -1.63
C PHE A 43 -4.07 -5.89 -2.63
N SER A 44 -2.85 -6.41 -2.48
CA SER A 44 -2.33 -7.47 -3.36
C SER A 44 -3.25 -8.69 -3.39
N GLN A 45 -3.74 -9.14 -2.22
CA GLN A 45 -4.68 -10.26 -2.14
C GLN A 45 -6.04 -9.95 -2.79
N VAL A 46 -6.63 -8.77 -2.52
CA VAL A 46 -7.91 -8.40 -3.14
C VAL A 46 -7.76 -8.26 -4.65
N CYS A 47 -6.68 -7.68 -5.14
CA CYS A 47 -6.40 -7.58 -6.58
C CYS A 47 -6.23 -8.96 -7.22
N SER A 48 -5.52 -9.89 -6.58
CA SER A 48 -5.39 -11.28 -7.04
C SER A 48 -6.71 -12.03 -7.10
N GLU A 49 -7.65 -11.76 -6.20
CA GLU A 49 -8.97 -12.38 -6.15
C GLU A 49 -9.94 -11.74 -7.15
N THR A 50 -9.86 -10.41 -7.33
CA THR A 50 -10.74 -9.63 -8.20
C THR A 50 -10.36 -9.79 -9.68
N TYR A 51 -9.06 -9.90 -9.98
CA TYR A 51 -8.50 -10.00 -11.32
C TYR A 51 -7.68 -11.29 -11.46
N PRO A 52 -8.34 -12.46 -11.53
CA PRO A 52 -7.67 -13.76 -11.50
C PRO A 52 -6.70 -13.96 -12.68
N GLU A 53 -6.96 -13.34 -13.82
CA GLU A 53 -6.10 -13.35 -15.00
C GLU A 53 -4.74 -12.68 -14.78
N ARG A 54 -4.65 -11.79 -13.79
CA ARG A 54 -3.43 -11.09 -13.36
C ARG A 54 -2.90 -11.58 -12.00
N SER A 55 -3.51 -12.61 -11.42
CA SER A 55 -3.21 -13.06 -10.05
C SER A 55 -1.73 -13.39 -9.81
N SER A 56 -1.07 -14.03 -10.78
CA SER A 56 0.37 -14.32 -10.72
C SER A 56 1.23 -13.06 -10.64
N ASN A 57 0.83 -12.00 -11.32
CA ASN A 57 1.58 -10.75 -11.38
C ASN A 57 1.55 -10.03 -10.03
N TYR A 58 0.38 -9.98 -9.38
CA TYR A 58 0.25 -9.39 -8.04
C TYR A 58 1.04 -10.15 -6.97
N LYS A 59 1.04 -11.49 -7.03
CA LYS A 59 1.85 -12.33 -6.13
C LYS A 59 3.34 -12.09 -6.34
N THR A 60 3.77 -12.00 -7.59
CA THR A 60 5.17 -11.72 -7.96
C THR A 60 5.59 -10.33 -7.51
N ALA A 61 4.75 -9.31 -7.72
CA ALA A 61 4.96 -7.95 -7.25
C ALA A 61 5.14 -7.90 -5.73
N LEU A 62 4.25 -8.55 -4.97
CA LEU A 62 4.35 -8.63 -3.52
C LEU A 62 5.62 -9.33 -3.07
N ALA A 63 5.94 -10.49 -3.65
CA ALA A 63 7.15 -11.22 -3.32
C ALA A 63 8.41 -10.38 -3.57
N LYS A 64 8.44 -9.61 -4.66
CA LYS A 64 9.54 -8.69 -4.98
C LYS A 64 9.68 -7.58 -3.93
N MET A 65 8.58 -6.89 -3.59
CA MET A 65 8.58 -5.84 -2.56
C MET A 65 9.06 -6.37 -1.20
N VAL A 66 8.68 -7.60 -0.84
CA VAL A 66 9.15 -8.27 0.39
C VAL A 66 10.63 -8.60 0.31
N ALA A 67 11.10 -9.12 -0.83
CA ALA A 67 12.51 -9.48 -1.02
C ALA A 67 13.45 -8.26 -1.01
N GLU A 68 13.01 -7.13 -1.56
CA GLU A 68 13.79 -5.88 -1.59
C GLU A 68 13.86 -5.19 -0.23
N ASN A 69 12.83 -5.36 0.60
CA ASN A 69 12.79 -4.74 1.92
C ASN A 69 12.24 -5.67 3.00
N PRO A 70 12.95 -6.76 3.33
CA PRO A 70 12.45 -7.78 4.27
C PRO A 70 12.19 -7.20 5.66
N LYS A 71 12.98 -6.21 6.10
CA LYS A 71 12.79 -5.52 7.38
C LYS A 71 11.46 -4.74 7.42
N ALA A 72 11.06 -4.12 6.32
CA ALA A 72 9.78 -3.43 6.23
C ALA A 72 8.58 -4.37 6.40
N TYR A 73 8.70 -5.63 5.96
CA TYR A 73 7.65 -6.64 6.04
C TYR A 73 7.82 -7.63 7.20
N ALA A 74 8.82 -7.46 8.06
CA ALA A 74 9.07 -8.37 9.20
C ALA A 74 7.88 -8.50 10.16
N LYS A 75 6.95 -7.53 10.17
CA LYS A 75 5.71 -7.60 10.95
C LYS A 75 4.66 -8.55 10.37
N VAL A 76 4.75 -8.96 9.11
CA VAL A 76 3.83 -9.95 8.52
C VAL A 76 3.85 -11.24 9.34
N ASP A 77 5.04 -11.69 9.74
CA ASP A 77 5.20 -12.93 10.51
C ASP A 77 5.14 -12.71 12.02
N ALA A 78 5.45 -11.51 12.50
CA ALA A 78 5.56 -11.20 13.93
C ALA A 78 4.29 -10.62 14.58
N ASP A 79 3.33 -10.11 13.79
CA ASP A 79 2.08 -9.54 14.30
C ASP A 79 1.03 -10.65 14.52
N VAL A 80 0.76 -10.97 15.78
CA VAL A 80 -0.19 -12.02 16.20
C VAL A 80 -1.63 -11.77 15.72
N ASP A 81 -1.99 -10.51 15.52
CA ASP A 81 -3.32 -10.10 15.05
C ASP A 81 -3.33 -9.84 13.54
N PHE A 82 -2.24 -10.15 12.83
CA PHE A 82 -2.08 -9.83 11.42
C PHE A 82 -3.27 -10.31 10.59
N GLN A 83 -3.68 -11.57 10.77
CA GLN A 83 -4.77 -12.15 10.00
C GLN A 83 -6.12 -11.46 10.28
N ILE A 84 -6.37 -11.03 11.52
CA ILE A 84 -7.60 -10.30 11.89
C ILE A 84 -7.60 -8.96 11.17
N LYS A 85 -6.54 -8.17 11.35
CA LYS A 85 -6.39 -6.84 10.73
C LYS A 85 -6.41 -6.93 9.21
N LEU A 86 -5.84 -7.99 8.63
CA LEU A 86 -5.79 -8.22 7.18
C LEU A 86 -7.19 -8.50 6.65
N ASN A 87 -7.97 -9.33 7.33
CA ASN A 87 -9.34 -9.63 6.92
C ASN A 87 -10.25 -8.40 6.99
N ASP A 88 -10.09 -7.57 8.03
CA ASP A 88 -10.84 -6.32 8.14
C ASP A 88 -10.45 -5.34 7.04
N LEU A 89 -9.16 -5.18 6.77
CA LEU A 89 -8.71 -4.39 5.64
C LEU A 89 -9.28 -4.91 4.31
N LYS A 90 -9.22 -6.21 4.04
CA LYS A 90 -9.76 -6.80 2.80
C LYS A 90 -11.26 -6.50 2.66
N ARG A 91 -12.00 -6.48 3.76
CA ARG A 91 -13.42 -6.11 3.77
C ARG A 91 -13.63 -4.67 3.33
N GLU A 92 -12.81 -3.73 3.83
CA GLU A 92 -12.89 -2.32 3.44
C GLU A 92 -12.41 -2.08 2.00
N VAL A 93 -11.32 -2.72 1.58
CA VAL A 93 -10.81 -2.59 0.19
C VAL A 93 -11.85 -3.07 -0.82
N ARG A 94 -12.59 -4.15 -0.53
CA ARG A 94 -13.67 -4.64 -1.38
C ARG A 94 -14.89 -3.71 -1.45
N ARG A 95 -15.00 -2.72 -0.56
CA ARG A 95 -16.05 -1.68 -0.60
C ARG A 95 -15.65 -0.48 -1.45
N LEU A 96 -14.40 -0.39 -1.90
CA LEU A 96 -13.99 0.68 -2.80
C LEU A 96 -14.77 0.63 -4.11
N PRO A 97 -15.09 1.78 -4.72
CA PRO A 97 -15.60 1.82 -6.08
C PRO A 97 -14.68 1.06 -7.04
N ILE A 98 -15.26 0.32 -7.99
CA ILE A 98 -14.52 -0.55 -8.91
C ILE A 98 -13.37 0.19 -9.62
N GLY A 99 -13.61 1.43 -10.08
CA GLY A 99 -12.55 2.21 -10.76
C GLY A 99 -11.40 2.64 -9.85
N GLU A 100 -11.66 2.89 -8.56
CA GLU A 100 -10.61 3.18 -7.58
C GLU A 100 -9.80 1.92 -7.28
N LEU A 101 -10.49 0.78 -7.10
CA LEU A 101 -9.83 -0.52 -6.90
C LEU A 101 -8.96 -0.89 -8.11
N GLU A 102 -9.44 -0.70 -9.33
CA GLU A 102 -8.69 -0.96 -10.55
C GLU A 102 -7.42 -0.10 -10.65
N THR A 103 -7.53 1.18 -10.26
CA THR A 103 -6.40 2.11 -10.23
C THR A 103 -5.33 1.64 -9.25
N GLU A 104 -5.73 1.26 -8.03
CA GLU A 104 -4.80 0.77 -7.02
C GLU A 104 -4.17 -0.58 -7.40
N CYS A 105 -4.94 -1.48 -8.01
CA CYS A 105 -4.40 -2.74 -8.51
C CYS A 105 -3.39 -2.50 -9.63
N THR A 106 -3.66 -1.57 -10.56
CA THR A 106 -2.69 -1.22 -11.61
C THR A 106 -1.42 -0.62 -11.00
N ARG A 107 -1.57 0.29 -10.03
CA ARG A 107 -0.46 0.92 -9.32
C ARG A 107 0.43 -0.08 -8.60
N LEU A 108 -0.14 -1.13 -8.00
CA LEU A 108 0.63 -2.22 -7.39
C LEU A 108 1.55 -2.94 -8.36
N LEU A 109 1.13 -3.10 -9.62
CA LEU A 109 1.96 -3.72 -10.65
C LEU A 109 3.05 -2.76 -11.15
N SER A 110 2.77 -1.46 -11.22
CA SER A 110 3.75 -0.44 -11.63
C SER A 110 4.76 -0.07 -10.54
N ASN A 111 4.39 -0.19 -9.27
CA ASN A 111 5.25 0.10 -8.13
C ASN A 111 6.01 -1.12 -7.61
N ALA A 112 5.82 -2.32 -8.19
CA ALA A 112 6.82 -3.36 -8.10
C ALA A 112 8.01 -2.84 -8.91
N PRO A 113 9.07 -2.30 -8.27
CA PRO A 113 10.04 -1.48 -8.99
C PRO A 113 10.58 -2.28 -10.16
N ASP A 114 10.60 -1.72 -11.35
CA ASP A 114 11.06 -2.42 -12.53
C ASP A 114 12.58 -2.67 -12.48
N ARG A 115 12.96 -3.74 -13.18
CA ARG A 115 14.32 -4.27 -13.36
C ARG A 115 15.34 -3.18 -13.64
N GLN A 116 16.38 -3.09 -12.81
CA GLN A 116 17.72 -2.73 -13.25
C GLN A 116 18.58 -3.98 -13.23
#